data_AF-A0A8S4QIP8-F1
#
_entry.id   AF-A0A8S4QIP8-F1
#
_cell.length_a   1.000
_cell.length_b   1.000
_cell.length_c   1.000
_cell.angle_alpha   90.00
_cell.angle_beta   90.00
_cell.angle_gamma   90.00
#
_symmetry.space_group_name_H-M   'P 1'
#
loop_
_entity.id
_entity.type
_entity.pdbx_description
1 polymer ?
#
loop_
_entity_poly.entity_id
_entity_poly.type
_entity_poly.pdbx_seq_one_letter_code
_entity_poly.pdbx_strand_id
1 'polypeptide(L)' 'FDSVFVNAGAEWTNKVFGGLNIPAVRVAYVHGSVDPWHALGMTTTQDNDAPAIFIE' A
#
# COMPACT_ATOMS: atom_id res chain seq x y z
N PHE A 1 23.08 0.33 9.59
CA PHE A 1 21.66 0.10 9.29
C PHE A 1 21.03 -0.44 10.56
N ASP A 2 20.09 0.30 11.15
CA ASP A 2 19.36 -0.15 12.35
C ASP A 2 18.01 -0.74 11.91
N SER A 3 17.96 -2.07 11.82
CA SER A 3 16.76 -2.78 11.38
C SER A 3 15.63 -2.71 12.41
N VAL A 4 15.95 -2.60 13.70
CA VAL A 4 14.95 -2.54 14.77
C VAL A 4 14.19 -1.22 14.67
N PHE A 5 14.91 -0.11 14.49
CA PHE A 5 14.30 1.19 14.30
C PHE A 5 13.40 1.23 13.05
N VAL A 6 13.89 0.72 11.91
CA VAL A 6 13.12 0.72 10.65
C VAL A 6 11.87 -0.17 10.76
N ASN A 7 11.99 -1.37 11.33
CA ASN A 7 10.86 -2.27 11.49
C ASN A 7 9.82 -1.70 12.45
N ALA A 8 10.23 -1.09 13.56
CA ALA A 8 9.31 -0.44 14.49
C ALA A 8 8.52 0.69 13.81
N GLY A 9 9.17 1.48 12.95
CA GLY A 9 8.51 2.52 12.15
C GLY A 9 7.49 1.96 11.16
N ALA A 10 7.84 0.87 10.46
CA ALA A 10 6.94 0.20 9.53
C ALA A 10 5.73 -0.41 10.25
N GLU A 11 5.95 -1.09 11.37
CA GLU A 11 4.89 -1.68 12.20
C GLU A 11 3.92 -0.61 12.72
N TRP A 12 4.45 0.49 13.26
CA TRP A 12 3.63 1.59 13.73
C TRP A 12 2.78 2.21 12.61
N THR A 13 3.38 2.45 11.45
CA THR A 13 2.68 3.00 10.27
C THR A 13 1.57 2.07 9.80
N ASN A 14 1.84 0.77 9.68
CA ASN A 14 0.84 -0.22 9.28
C ASN A 14 -0.31 -0.31 10.29
N LYS A 15 -0.02 -0.20 11.58
CA LYS A 15 -1.05 -0.21 12.64
C LYS A 15 -1.94 1.03 12.59
N VAL A 16 -1.39 2.20 12.28
CA VAL A 16 -2.14 3.47 12.26
C VAL A 16 -2.94 3.63 10.97
N PHE A 17 -2.37 3.25 9.82
CA PHE A 17 -2.95 3.52 8.50
C PHE A 17 -3.55 2.29 7.80
N GLY A 18 -3.40 1.09 8.37
CA GLY A 18 -4.03 -0.14 7.86
C GLY A 18 -3.17 -0.97 6.90
N GLY A 19 -1.95 -0.54 6.57
CA GLY A 19 -1.05 -1.30 5.68
C GLY A 19 -1.67 -1.51 4.29
N LEU A 20 -1.87 -2.77 3.87
CA LEU A 20 -2.56 -3.13 2.63
C LEU A 20 -4.08 -3.24 2.76
N ASN A 21 -4.64 -2.87 3.92
CA ASN A 21 -6.07 -2.81 4.19
C ASN A 21 -6.44 -1.41 4.71
N ILE A 22 -6.18 -0.39 3.88
CA ILE A 22 -6.35 1.02 4.24
C ILE A 22 -7.85 1.34 4.30
N PRO A 23 -8.39 1.85 5.42
CA PRO A 23 -9.80 2.19 5.56
C PRO A 23 -10.11 3.55 4.91
N ALA A 24 -9.87 3.66 3.61
CA ALA A 24 -10.10 4.87 2.81
C ALA A 24 -11.20 4.64 1.78
N VAL A 25 -11.95 5.70 1.48
CA VAL A 25 -12.99 5.73 0.45
C VAL A 25 -12.73 6.88 -0.52
N ARG A 26 -13.12 6.70 -1.79
CA ARG A 26 -12.90 7.66 -2.88
C ARG A 26 -11.41 7.94 -3.14
N VAL A 27 -10.59 6.90 -3.04
CA VAL A 27 -9.15 6.92 -3.35
C VAL A 27 -8.85 5.83 -4.37
N ALA A 28 -8.09 6.14 -5.42
CA ALA A 28 -7.65 5.15 -6.40
C ALA A 28 -6.17 4.83 -6.21
N TYR A 29 -5.81 3.54 -6.14
CA TYR A 29 -4.44 3.06 -6.00
C TYR A 29 -3.89 2.68 -7.38
N VAL A 30 -2.98 3.48 -7.94
CA VAL A 30 -2.47 3.28 -9.30
C VAL A 30 -1.01 2.86 -9.26
N HIS A 31 -0.67 1.77 -9.94
CA HIS A 31 0.69 1.22 -10.01
C HIS A 31 1.05 0.78 -11.42
N GLY A 32 2.32 0.95 -11.81
CA GLY A 32 2.85 0.48 -13.09
C GLY A 32 3.77 -0.73 -12.93
N SER A 33 3.75 -1.65 -13.89
CA SER A 33 4.53 -2.89 -13.91
C SER A 33 6.04 -2.66 -13.82
N VAL A 34 6.54 -1.58 -14.41
CA VAL A 34 7.97 -1.23 -14.45
C VAL A 34 8.44 -0.60 -13.14
N ASP A 35 7.54 0.01 -12.35
CA ASP A 35 7.92 0.66 -11.09
C ASP A 35 8.21 -0.41 -10.03
N PRO A 36 9.44 -0.59 -9.54
CA PRO A 36 9.75 -1.63 -8.55
C PRO A 36 8.97 -1.47 -7.25
N TRP A 37 8.43 -0.29 -6.95
CA TRP A 37 7.64 -0.05 -5.75
C TRP A 37 6.20 -0.54 -5.84
N HIS A 38 5.70 -0.97 -7.01
CA HIS A 38 4.35 -1.55 -7.12
C HIS A 38 4.16 -2.76 -6.20
N ALA A 39 5.21 -3.51 -5.93
CA ALA A 39 5.19 -4.69 -5.05
C ALA A 39 4.88 -4.35 -3.58
N LEU A 40 5.00 -3.08 -3.18
CA LEU A 40 4.67 -2.62 -1.82
C LEU A 40 3.25 -2.04 -1.70
N GLY A 41 2.54 -1.88 -2.82
CA GLY A 41 1.22 -1.28 -2.88
C GLY A 41 0.08 -2.28 -3.10
N MET A 42 -1.14 -1.77 -3.26
CA MET A 42 -2.30 -2.57 -3.63
C MET A 42 -2.46 -2.60 -5.15
N THR A 43 -2.16 -3.72 -5.79
CA THR A 43 -2.30 -3.90 -7.25
C THR A 43 -3.62 -4.57 -7.65
N THR A 44 -4.47 -4.92 -6.68
CA THR A 44 -5.78 -5.56 -6.90
C THR A 44 -6.84 -4.91 -6.02
N THR A 45 -8.01 -4.64 -6.60
CA THR A 45 -9.14 -4.00 -5.91
C THR A 45 -9.69 -4.92 -4.82
N GLN A 46 -9.72 -4.41 -3.58
CA GLN A 46 -10.36 -5.07 -2.44
C GLN A 46 -11.72 -4.43 -2.10
N ASP A 47 -11.88 -3.12 -2.36
CA ASP A 47 -13.10 -2.35 -2.15
C ASP A 47 -13.40 -1.52 -3.41
N ASN A 48 -14.63 -1.58 -3.92
CA ASN A 48 -15.04 -0.84 -5.11
C ASN A 48 -15.11 0.67 -4.88
N ASP A 49 -15.25 1.14 -3.63
CA ASP A 49 -15.18 2.56 -3.28
C ASP A 49 -13.73 3.09 -3.24
N ALA A 50 -12.74 2.19 -3.31
CA ALA A 50 -11.32 2.52 -3.38
C ALA A 50 -10.55 1.57 -4.32
N PRO A 51 -10.72 1.71 -5.65
CA PRO A 51 -10.23 0.75 -6.62
C PRO A 51 -8.69 0.78 -6.77
N ALA A 52 -8.12 -0.38 -7.10
CA ALA A 52 -6.73 -0.49 -7.54
C ALA A 52 -6.66 -0.65 -9.07
N ILE A 53 -5.69 0.00 -9.69
CA ILE A 53 -5.44 0.00 -11.12
C ILE A 53 -3.97 -0.36 -11.34
N PHE A 54 -3.73 -1.50 -11.97
CA PHE A 54 -2.41 -1.94 -12.36
C PHE A 54 -2.23 -1.76 -13.87
N ILE A 55 -1.15 -1.07 -14.26
CA ILE A 55 -0.82 -0.75 -15.65
C ILE A 55 0.37 -1.61 -16.06
N GLU A 56 0.17 -2.47 -17.06
CA GLU A 56 1.21 -3.30 -17.68
C GLU A 56 2.17 -2.48 -18.56
#